data_AF-A0A8C0H0Y5-F1
#
_entry.id   AF-A0A8C0H0Y5-F1
#
_cell.length_a   1.000
_cell.length_b   1.000
_cell.length_c   1.000
_cell.angle_alpha   90.00
_cell.angle_beta   90.00
_cell.angle_gamma   90.00
#
_symmetry.space_group_name_H-M   'P 1'
#
loop_
_entity.id
_entity.type
_entity.pdbx_description
1 polymer ?
#
loop_
_entity_poly.entity_id
_entity_poly.type
_entity_poly.pdbx_seq_one_letter_code
_entity_poly.pdbx_strand_id
1 'polypeptide(L)'
;MHQETVQNIWMDYLVFVNSKVVGSNNKVQEFKLFTDLVNRCLVTVPTRYPIPFSTADYWTNYEFHNRVIFFYLSCVPKSQHSKTLERFCSSMPTNPGLALRLLQQLWEENNVQILKLQAKMFTYNIPTCLAIWKISIILVFVFILQVHHLYQRAFQKLPLCATLWKDQLLFEASGGGKTDNLRKLVSKCQEVGVSLDELLNLNTYRTESKNH
;
A
#
# COMPACT_ATOMS: atom_id res chain seq x y z
N MET A 1 -20.47 14.55 -10.42
CA MET A 1 -21.04 14.45 -11.78
C MET A 1 -20.07 14.88 -12.87
N HIS A 2 -19.74 16.16 -13.04
CA HIS A 2 -18.87 16.61 -14.17
C HIS A 2 -17.51 15.90 -14.23
N GLN A 3 -16.87 15.69 -13.08
CA GLN A 3 -15.57 15.03 -13.03
C GLN A 3 -15.62 13.55 -13.39
N GLU A 4 -16.64 12.84 -12.93
CA GLU A 4 -16.87 11.44 -13.26
C GLU A 4 -17.10 11.27 -14.76
N THR A 5 -17.81 12.22 -15.38
CA THR A 5 -17.95 12.31 -16.84
C THR A 5 -16.59 12.44 -17.53
N VAL A 6 -15.72 13.34 -17.05
CA VAL A 6 -14.36 13.53 -17.62
C VAL A 6 -13.51 12.26 -17.48
N GLN A 7 -13.56 11.60 -16.32
CA GLN A 7 -12.85 10.33 -16.11
C GLN A 7 -13.34 9.23 -17.06
N ASN A 8 -14.65 9.11 -17.26
CA ASN A 8 -15.22 8.14 -18.18
C ASN A 8 -14.83 8.44 -19.64
N ILE A 9 -14.90 9.69 -20.08
CA ILE A 9 -14.46 10.11 -21.42
C ILE A 9 -12.99 9.75 -21.65
N TRP A 10 -12.11 10.00 -20.66
CA TRP A 10 -10.71 9.62 -20.76
C TRP A 10 -10.52 8.11 -20.91
N MET A 11 -11.24 7.30 -20.12
CA MET A 11 -11.16 5.85 -20.22
C MET A 11 -11.64 5.34 -21.58
N ASP A 12 -12.78 5.83 -22.05
CA ASP A 12 -13.35 5.45 -23.35
C ASP A 12 -12.40 5.82 -24.50
N TYR A 13 -11.79 7.00 -24.42
CA TYR A 13 -10.80 7.45 -25.39
C TYR A 13 -9.52 6.59 -25.37
N LEU A 14 -9.02 6.24 -24.18
CA LEU A 14 -7.85 5.36 -24.05
C LEU A 14 -8.11 3.96 -24.62
N VAL A 15 -9.30 3.41 -24.37
CA VAL A 15 -9.73 2.11 -24.94
C VAL A 15 -9.82 2.19 -26.46
N PHE A 16 -10.42 3.26 -26.99
CA PHE A 16 -10.51 3.51 -28.42
C PHE A 16 -9.13 3.59 -29.08
N VAL A 17 -8.21 4.38 -28.53
CA VAL A 17 -6.85 4.52 -29.08
C VAL A 17 -6.09 3.19 -29.01
N ASN A 18 -6.20 2.44 -27.90
CA ASN A 18 -5.58 1.13 -27.80
C ASN A 18 -6.08 0.16 -28.89
N SER A 19 -7.38 0.19 -29.22
CA SER A 19 -7.93 -0.64 -30.31
C SER A 19 -7.28 -0.32 -31.67
N LYS A 20 -6.91 0.95 -31.91
CA LYS A 20 -6.20 1.39 -33.11
C LYS A 20 -4.74 0.94 -33.11
N VAL A 21 -4.06 1.02 -31.95
CA VAL A 21 -2.67 0.57 -31.79
C VAL A 21 -2.53 -0.92 -32.10
N VAL A 22 -3.47 -1.75 -31.60
CA VAL A 22 -3.47 -3.21 -31.82
C VAL A 22 -3.59 -3.56 -33.31
N GLY A 23 -4.42 -2.81 -34.05
CA GLY A 23 -4.65 -2.99 -35.49
C GLY A 23 -3.63 -2.32 -36.41
N SER A 24 -2.64 -1.60 -35.87
CA SER A 24 -1.68 -0.83 -36.68
C SER A 24 -0.50 -1.67 -37.18
N ASN A 25 -0.03 -1.35 -38.39
CA ASN A 25 1.19 -1.91 -38.98
C ASN A 25 2.47 -1.35 -38.31
N ASN A 26 2.41 -0.13 -37.75
CA ASN A 26 3.55 0.52 -37.09
C ASN A 26 3.37 0.56 -35.57
N LYS A 27 3.35 -0.63 -34.96
CA LYS A 27 3.04 -0.82 -33.53
C LYS A 27 3.96 -0.02 -32.60
N VAL A 28 5.23 0.13 -32.94
CA VAL A 28 6.21 0.79 -32.04
C VAL A 28 5.93 2.29 -31.90
N GLN A 29 5.64 2.98 -33.01
CA GLN A 29 5.37 4.42 -32.99
C GLN A 29 4.01 4.72 -32.36
N GLU A 30 2.99 3.95 -32.73
CA GLU A 30 1.65 4.08 -32.16
C GLU A 30 1.64 3.81 -30.65
N PHE A 31 2.41 2.82 -30.18
CA PHE A 31 2.51 2.54 -28.75
C PHE A 31 3.21 3.67 -27.97
N LYS A 32 4.17 4.37 -28.58
CA LYS A 32 4.77 5.58 -27.97
C LYS A 32 3.75 6.70 -27.83
N LEU A 33 2.94 6.95 -28.87
CA LEU A 33 1.86 7.93 -28.82
C LEU A 33 0.81 7.57 -27.77
N PHE A 34 0.46 6.28 -27.67
CA PHE A 34 -0.43 5.78 -26.63
C PHE A 34 0.15 5.99 -25.22
N THR A 35 1.44 5.70 -25.04
CA THR A 35 2.13 5.95 -23.76
C THR A 35 2.11 7.44 -23.40
N ASP A 36 2.36 8.33 -24.35
CA ASP A 36 2.26 9.78 -24.13
C ASP A 36 0.84 10.19 -23.73
N LEU A 37 -0.17 9.65 -24.41
CA LEU A 37 -1.57 9.90 -24.12
C LEU A 37 -1.96 9.47 -22.70
N VAL A 38 -1.50 8.31 -22.25
CA VAL A 38 -1.69 7.84 -20.87
C VAL A 38 -1.05 8.80 -19.87
N ASN A 39 0.18 9.27 -20.13
CA ASN A 39 0.82 10.25 -19.25
C ASN A 39 0.05 11.58 -19.21
N ARG A 40 -0.45 12.06 -20.36
CA ARG A 40 -1.30 13.25 -20.43
C ARG A 40 -2.60 13.09 -19.65
N CYS A 41 -3.25 11.92 -19.73
CA CYS A 41 -4.43 11.60 -18.93
C CYS A 41 -4.12 11.71 -17.41
N LEU A 42 -3.03 11.08 -16.97
CA LEU A 42 -2.65 11.09 -15.55
C LEU A 42 -2.29 12.48 -15.01
N VAL A 43 -1.71 13.35 -15.85
CA VAL A 43 -1.36 14.73 -15.45
C VAL A 43 -2.57 15.66 -15.46
N THR A 44 -3.54 15.44 -16.35
CA THR A 44 -4.70 16.34 -16.52
C THR A 44 -5.80 16.09 -15.50
N VAL A 45 -6.00 14.85 -15.06
CA VAL A 45 -7.01 14.53 -14.04
C VAL A 45 -6.45 14.79 -12.64
N PRO A 46 -7.10 15.65 -11.83
CA PRO A 46 -6.61 15.99 -10.50
C PRO A 46 -6.68 14.77 -9.56
N THR A 47 -5.71 14.68 -8.65
CA THR A 47 -5.68 13.68 -7.56
C THR A 47 -6.03 14.30 -6.21
N ARG A 48 -6.06 15.63 -6.09
CA ARG A 48 -6.31 16.37 -4.86
C ARG A 48 -7.63 17.11 -4.94
N TYR A 49 -8.43 16.98 -3.88
CA TYR A 49 -9.77 17.51 -3.78
C TYR A 49 -9.88 18.37 -2.52
N PRO A 50 -10.50 19.55 -2.59
CA PRO A 50 -10.72 20.35 -1.39
C PRO A 50 -11.66 19.62 -0.43
N ILE A 51 -11.33 19.61 0.85
CA ILE A 51 -12.22 19.06 1.88
C ILE A 51 -13.34 20.08 2.13
N PRO A 52 -14.61 19.65 2.26
CA PRO A 52 -15.69 20.56 2.61
C PRO A 52 -15.34 21.37 3.87
N PHE A 53 -15.57 22.68 3.83
CA PHE A 53 -15.37 23.61 4.96
C PHE A 53 -13.91 23.79 5.44
N SER A 54 -12.92 23.26 4.72
CA SER A 54 -11.49 23.59 4.93
C SER A 54 -10.87 24.08 3.63
N THR A 55 -10.36 25.31 3.62
CA THR A 55 -9.66 25.89 2.46
C THR A 55 -8.17 25.55 2.45
N ALA A 56 -7.65 24.96 3.53
CA ALA A 56 -6.25 24.61 3.69
C ALA A 56 -5.96 23.12 3.46
N ASP A 57 -6.98 22.26 3.59
CA ASP A 57 -6.81 20.81 3.53
C ASP A 57 -7.35 20.19 2.24
N TYR A 58 -6.65 19.16 1.79
CA TYR A 58 -7.00 18.41 0.59
C TYR A 58 -7.08 16.92 0.89
N TRP A 59 -8.07 16.27 0.29
CA TRP A 59 -8.17 14.83 0.19
C TRP A 59 -7.48 14.35 -1.09
N THR A 60 -6.63 13.33 -0.98
CA THR A 60 -6.01 12.67 -2.13
C THR A 60 -6.78 11.42 -2.54
N ASN A 61 -7.21 11.35 -3.79
CA ASN A 61 -7.79 10.13 -4.38
C ASN A 61 -7.03 9.74 -5.66
N TYR A 62 -6.56 8.50 -5.68
CA TYR A 62 -5.82 7.89 -6.80
C TYR A 62 -6.60 6.78 -7.51
N GLU A 63 -7.87 6.55 -7.19
CA GLU A 63 -8.68 5.46 -7.75
C GLU A 63 -8.70 5.47 -9.28
N PHE A 64 -8.95 6.63 -9.87
CA PHE A 64 -8.91 6.80 -11.32
C PHE A 64 -7.51 6.53 -11.91
N HIS A 65 -6.47 7.12 -11.33
CA HIS A 65 -5.09 6.91 -11.77
C HIS A 65 -4.67 5.45 -11.70
N ASN A 66 -5.08 4.75 -10.64
CA ASN A 66 -4.87 3.31 -10.50
C ASN A 66 -5.58 2.54 -11.62
N ARG A 67 -6.83 2.86 -11.92
CA ARG A 67 -7.59 2.25 -13.03
C ARG A 67 -6.90 2.45 -14.38
N VAL A 68 -6.44 3.67 -14.68
CA VAL A 68 -5.70 3.99 -15.91
C VAL A 68 -4.38 3.21 -15.99
N ILE A 69 -3.64 3.13 -14.89
CA ILE A 69 -2.36 2.41 -14.84
C ILE A 69 -2.58 0.90 -15.00
N PHE A 70 -3.60 0.33 -14.37
CA PHE A 70 -3.93 -1.09 -14.55
C PHE A 70 -4.33 -1.39 -15.99
N PHE A 71 -5.12 -0.51 -16.62
CA PHE A 71 -5.42 -0.62 -18.04
C PHE A 71 -4.14 -0.57 -18.88
N TYR A 72 -3.26 0.41 -18.66
CA TYR A 72 -1.99 0.52 -19.38
C TYR A 72 -1.09 -0.71 -19.20
N LEU A 73 -1.00 -1.25 -17.97
CA LEU A 73 -0.24 -2.48 -17.69
C LEU A 73 -0.78 -3.69 -18.46
N SER A 74 -2.10 -3.77 -18.69
CA SER A 74 -2.69 -4.82 -19.53
C SER A 74 -2.21 -4.77 -20.99
N CYS A 75 -1.80 -3.59 -21.46
CA CYS A 75 -1.28 -3.37 -22.81
C CYS A 75 0.23 -3.57 -22.93
N VAL A 76 0.94 -3.65 -21.80
CA VAL A 76 2.41 -3.78 -21.72
C VAL A 76 2.78 -5.24 -21.40
N PRO A 77 3.87 -5.79 -21.98
CA PRO A 77 4.37 -7.12 -21.59
C PRO A 77 4.75 -7.20 -20.11
N LYS A 78 4.46 -8.33 -19.46
CA LYS A 78 4.74 -8.55 -18.02
C LYS A 78 6.20 -8.28 -17.63
N SER A 79 7.15 -8.56 -18.52
CA SER A 79 8.58 -8.31 -18.30
C SER A 79 8.95 -6.83 -18.08
N GLN A 80 8.07 -5.89 -18.47
CA GLN A 80 8.28 -4.46 -18.30
C GLN A 80 7.41 -3.86 -17.19
N HIS A 81 6.60 -4.67 -16.49
CA HIS A 81 5.66 -4.19 -15.49
C HIS A 81 6.37 -3.56 -14.29
N SER A 82 7.42 -4.18 -13.75
CA SER A 82 8.19 -3.63 -12.62
C SER A 82 8.78 -2.26 -12.93
N LYS A 83 9.50 -2.13 -14.06
CA LYS A 83 10.06 -0.86 -14.52
C LYS A 83 9.00 0.22 -14.77
N THR A 84 7.86 -0.17 -15.33
CA THR A 84 6.74 0.74 -15.60
C THR A 84 6.12 1.24 -14.30
N LEU A 85 5.88 0.34 -13.35
CA LEU A 85 5.33 0.66 -12.03
C LEU A 85 6.28 1.55 -11.23
N GLU A 86 7.60 1.32 -11.30
CA GLU A 86 8.61 2.16 -10.64
C GLU A 86 8.57 3.60 -11.16
N ARG A 87 8.40 3.78 -12.48
CA ARG A 87 8.24 5.10 -13.10
C ARG A 87 6.99 5.82 -12.58
N PHE A 88 5.86 5.13 -12.47
CA PHE A 88 4.64 5.72 -11.92
C PHE A 88 4.70 5.97 -10.42
N CYS A 89 5.41 5.13 -9.65
CA CYS A 89 5.65 5.38 -8.22
C CYS A 89 6.52 6.62 -8.02
N SER A 90 7.49 6.86 -8.90
CA SER A 90 8.32 8.06 -8.87
C SER A 90 7.51 9.34 -9.15
N SER A 91 6.51 9.29 -10.04
CA SER A 91 5.66 10.44 -10.32
C SER A 91 4.55 10.67 -9.29
N MET A 92 4.08 9.61 -8.63
CA MET A 92 3.02 9.63 -7.62
C MET A 92 3.45 8.93 -6.33
N PRO A 93 4.41 9.50 -5.57
CA PRO A 93 5.04 8.84 -4.42
C PRO A 93 4.08 8.61 -3.24
N THR A 94 2.99 9.37 -3.17
CA THR A 94 1.98 9.28 -2.10
C THR A 94 0.83 8.31 -2.42
N ASN A 95 0.93 7.53 -3.50
CA ASN A 95 -0.12 6.60 -3.91
C ASN A 95 0.11 5.19 -3.30
N PRO A 96 -0.69 4.78 -2.28
CA PRO A 96 -0.52 3.48 -1.64
C PRO A 96 -0.87 2.31 -2.56
N GLY A 97 -1.84 2.47 -3.45
CA GLY A 97 -2.28 1.39 -4.34
C GLY A 97 -1.19 0.97 -5.33
N LEU A 98 -0.50 1.95 -5.92
CA LEU A 98 0.65 1.67 -6.80
C LEU A 98 1.84 1.09 -6.03
N ALA A 99 2.15 1.62 -4.85
CA ALA A 99 3.23 1.13 -4.02
C ALA A 99 3.03 -0.37 -3.68
N LEU A 100 1.84 -0.74 -3.22
CA LEU A 100 1.50 -2.13 -2.91
C LEU A 100 1.58 -3.03 -4.14
N ARG A 101 1.14 -2.54 -5.31
CA ARG A 101 1.24 -3.31 -6.55
C ARG A 101 2.68 -3.54 -6.98
N LEU A 102 3.55 -2.52 -6.87
CA LEU A 102 4.97 -2.66 -7.17
C LEU A 102 5.62 -3.69 -6.23
N LEU A 103 5.32 -3.64 -4.93
CA LEU A 103 5.84 -4.61 -3.97
C LEU A 103 5.40 -6.04 -4.31
N GLN A 104 4.13 -6.24 -4.70
CA GLN A 104 3.63 -7.54 -5.15
C GLN A 104 4.39 -8.02 -6.40
N GLN A 105 4.58 -7.16 -7.39
CA GLN A 105 5.29 -7.51 -8.63
C GLN A 105 6.75 -7.91 -8.35
N LEU A 106 7.44 -7.16 -7.49
CA LEU A 106 8.82 -7.46 -7.10
C LEU A 106 8.94 -8.76 -6.30
N TRP A 107 7.91 -9.10 -5.53
CA TRP A 107 7.81 -10.38 -4.83
C TRP A 107 7.68 -11.54 -5.83
N GLU A 108 6.81 -11.41 -6.84
CA GLU A 108 6.66 -12.40 -7.91
C GLU A 108 7.95 -12.57 -8.74
N GLU A 109 8.71 -11.49 -8.94
CA GLU A 109 10.01 -11.49 -9.63
C GLU A 109 11.18 -11.99 -8.75
N ASN A 110 10.93 -12.40 -7.50
CA ASN A 110 11.93 -12.86 -6.52
C ASN A 110 13.07 -11.85 -6.26
N ASN A 111 12.85 -10.56 -6.50
CA ASN A 111 13.88 -9.53 -6.30
C ASN A 111 13.86 -8.98 -4.87
N VAL A 112 14.31 -9.80 -3.92
CA VAL A 112 14.21 -9.53 -2.48
C VAL A 112 14.96 -8.27 -2.03
N GLN A 113 16.09 -7.95 -2.67
CA GLN A 113 16.88 -6.77 -2.28
C GLN A 113 16.19 -5.47 -2.67
N ILE A 114 15.71 -5.36 -3.91
CA ILE A 114 14.96 -4.19 -4.37
C ILE A 114 13.65 -4.07 -3.60
N LEU A 115 12.98 -5.20 -3.34
CA LEU A 115 11.76 -5.23 -2.53
C LEU A 115 11.97 -4.64 -1.13
N LYS A 116 13.06 -5.03 -0.44
CA LYS A 116 13.42 -4.47 0.88
C LYS A 116 13.68 -2.96 0.82
N LEU A 117 14.41 -2.51 -0.20
CA LEU A 117 14.72 -1.09 -0.39
C LEU A 117 13.44 -0.27 -0.64
N GLN A 118 12.60 -0.73 -1.56
CA GLN A 118 11.36 -0.06 -1.94
C GLN A 118 10.36 -0.02 -0.78
N ALA A 119 10.17 -1.14 -0.07
CA ALA A 119 9.30 -1.19 1.11
C ALA A 119 9.74 -0.16 2.17
N LYS A 120 11.05 -0.10 2.44
CA LYS A 120 11.62 0.89 3.35
C LYS A 120 11.38 2.32 2.87
N MET A 121 11.59 2.63 1.59
CA MET A 121 11.30 3.97 1.04
C MET A 121 9.82 4.34 1.19
N PHE A 122 8.90 3.40 0.94
CA PHE A 122 7.48 3.66 1.07
C PHE A 122 7.02 3.92 2.51
N THR A 123 7.70 3.39 3.53
CA THR A 123 7.40 3.76 4.93
C THR A 123 7.62 5.25 5.23
N TYR A 124 8.50 5.91 4.47
CA TYR A 124 8.72 7.35 4.58
C TYR A 124 7.69 8.15 3.77
N ASN A 125 7.39 7.70 2.55
CA ASN A 125 6.49 8.43 1.63
C ASN A 125 5.02 8.29 2.00
N ILE A 126 4.62 7.14 2.57
CA ILE A 126 3.22 6.79 2.87
C ILE A 126 3.12 6.21 4.29
N PRO A 127 3.44 7.01 5.32
CA PRO A 127 3.54 6.52 6.70
C PRO A 127 2.19 6.09 7.29
N THR A 128 1.07 6.47 6.68
CA THR A 128 -0.29 6.12 7.13
C THR A 128 -0.76 4.76 6.64
N CYS A 129 -0.06 4.12 5.69
CA CYS A 129 -0.47 2.85 5.13
C CYS A 129 0.01 1.65 5.95
N LEU A 130 -0.89 1.01 6.69
CA LEU A 130 -0.61 -0.18 7.51
C LEU A 130 0.04 -1.32 6.72
N ALA A 131 -0.45 -1.61 5.51
CA ALA A 131 0.02 -2.74 4.72
C ALA A 131 1.52 -2.64 4.39
N ILE A 132 2.01 -1.43 4.09
CA ILE A 132 3.41 -1.17 3.78
C ILE A 132 4.29 -1.40 5.02
N TRP A 133 3.81 -1.01 6.21
CA TRP A 133 4.50 -1.31 7.47
C TRP A 133 4.60 -2.81 7.72
N LYS A 134 3.51 -3.56 7.56
CA LYS A 134 3.50 -5.02 7.74
C LYS A 134 4.47 -5.71 6.78
N ILE A 135 4.45 -5.34 5.51
CA ILE A 135 5.37 -5.89 4.49
C ILE A 135 6.83 -5.57 4.88
N SER A 136 7.12 -4.32 5.26
CA SER A 136 8.47 -3.91 5.66
C SER A 136 8.99 -4.68 6.88
N ILE A 137 8.13 -4.92 7.87
CA ILE A 137 8.46 -5.69 9.07
C ILE A 137 8.75 -7.15 8.72
N ILE A 138 7.90 -7.78 7.90
CA ILE A 138 8.08 -9.17 7.44
C ILE A 138 9.41 -9.31 6.69
N LEU A 139 9.75 -8.38 5.81
CA LEU A 139 11.00 -8.42 5.04
C LEU A 139 12.26 -8.28 5.90
N VAL A 140 12.13 -7.63 7.07
CA VAL A 140 13.23 -7.35 8.00
C VAL A 140 13.24 -8.33 9.18
N PHE A 141 12.28 -9.27 9.23
CA PHE A 141 12.04 -10.18 10.36
C PHE A 141 13.30 -10.93 10.86
N VAL A 142 14.24 -11.23 9.96
CA VAL A 142 15.52 -11.89 10.27
C VAL A 142 16.39 -11.05 11.24
N PHE A 143 16.27 -9.72 11.21
CA PHE A 143 17.06 -8.80 12.03
C PHE A 143 16.22 -8.23 13.17
N ILE A 144 16.17 -8.94 14.29
CA ILE A 144 15.38 -8.60 15.49
C ILE A 144 15.52 -7.13 15.89
N LEU A 145 16.74 -6.58 15.95
CA LEU A 145 16.96 -5.16 16.31
C LEU A 145 16.30 -4.18 15.32
N GLN A 146 16.32 -4.50 14.02
CA GLN A 146 15.70 -3.66 13.01
C GLN A 146 14.17 -3.74 13.06
N VAL A 147 13.61 -4.89 13.45
CA VAL A 147 12.17 -5.08 13.68
C VAL A 147 11.68 -4.17 14.80
N HIS A 148 12.40 -4.10 15.94
CA HIS A 148 12.04 -3.21 17.04
C HIS A 148 12.04 -1.73 16.63
N HIS A 149 13.07 -1.30 15.88
CA HIS A 149 13.13 0.07 15.37
C HIS A 149 12.00 0.38 14.38
N LEU A 150 11.61 -0.58 13.53
CA LEU A 150 10.49 -0.42 12.62
C LEU A 150 9.16 -0.32 13.36
N TYR A 151 8.92 -1.15 14.38
CA TYR A 151 7.74 -1.04 15.23
C TYR A 151 7.67 0.31 15.94
N GLN A 152 8.77 0.76 16.57
CA GLN A 152 8.82 2.07 17.22
C GLN A 152 8.46 3.21 16.25
N ARG A 153 8.94 3.17 15.01
CA ARG A 153 8.59 4.15 13.97
C ARG A 153 7.14 4.02 13.52
N ALA A 154 6.63 2.80 13.37
CA ALA A 154 5.25 2.57 13.00
C ALA A 154 4.29 3.15 14.05
N PHE A 155 4.55 2.96 15.35
CA PHE A 155 3.73 3.54 16.43
C PHE A 155 3.78 5.05 16.53
N GLN A 156 4.87 5.70 16.11
CA GLN A 156 4.91 7.16 15.99
C GLN A 156 3.94 7.69 14.92
N LYS A 157 3.62 6.88 13.90
CA LYS A 157 2.78 7.28 12.76
C LYS A 157 1.36 6.73 12.85
N LEU A 158 1.18 5.57 13.45
CA LEU A 158 -0.09 4.85 13.59
C LEU A 158 -0.28 4.38 15.05
N PRO A 159 -0.34 5.30 16.03
CA PRO A 159 -0.40 4.93 17.46
C PRO A 159 -1.66 4.15 17.82
N LEU A 160 -2.78 4.42 17.15
CA LEU A 160 -4.09 3.83 17.45
C LEU A 160 -4.33 2.48 16.73
N CYS A 161 -3.33 1.95 16.03
CA CYS A 161 -3.51 0.74 15.22
C CYS A 161 -3.37 -0.54 16.05
N ALA A 162 -4.50 -1.10 16.49
CA ALA A 162 -4.55 -2.33 17.30
C ALA A 162 -3.84 -3.53 16.66
N THR A 163 -3.88 -3.65 15.33
CA THR A 163 -3.21 -4.76 14.63
C THR A 163 -1.69 -4.71 14.77
N LEU A 164 -1.08 -3.52 14.74
CA LEU A 164 0.37 -3.37 14.93
C LEU A 164 0.80 -3.72 16.35
N TRP A 165 0.02 -3.30 17.36
CA TRP A 165 0.27 -3.63 18.76
C TRP A 165 0.29 -5.14 18.99
N LYS A 166 -0.66 -5.86 18.37
CA LYS A 166 -0.68 -7.33 18.44
C LYS A 166 0.46 -7.99 17.71
N ASP A 167 0.77 -7.53 16.50
CA ASP A 167 1.86 -8.10 15.71
C ASP A 167 3.19 -7.98 16.50
N GLN A 168 3.39 -6.88 17.25
CA GLN A 168 4.53 -6.74 18.16
C GLN A 168 4.44 -7.67 19.39
N LEU A 169 3.28 -7.78 20.04
CA LEU A 169 3.11 -8.66 21.20
C LEU A 169 3.36 -10.13 20.83
N LEU A 170 2.87 -10.57 19.67
CA LEU A 170 3.11 -11.92 19.14
C LEU A 170 4.59 -12.14 18.81
N PHE A 171 5.25 -11.13 18.23
CA PHE A 171 6.68 -11.19 17.96
C PHE A 171 7.49 -11.38 19.26
N GLU A 172 7.23 -10.59 20.29
CA GLU A 172 7.90 -10.69 21.60
C GLU A 172 7.59 -12.01 22.31
N ALA A 173 6.33 -12.48 22.24
CA ALA A 173 5.94 -13.78 22.79
C ALA A 173 6.65 -14.95 22.09
N SER A 174 6.78 -14.89 20.76
CA SER A 174 7.47 -15.91 19.96
C SER A 174 8.99 -15.95 20.20
N GLY A 175 9.59 -14.81 20.56
CA GLY A 175 11.01 -14.68 20.88
C GLY A 175 11.39 -15.17 22.29
N GLY A 176 10.46 -15.78 23.03
CA GLY A 176 10.68 -16.18 24.43
C GLY A 176 10.77 -14.97 25.38
N GLY A 177 10.10 -13.87 25.02
CA GLY A 177 10.23 -12.58 25.68
C GLY A 177 10.05 -12.64 27.20
N LYS A 178 10.92 -11.93 27.93
CA LYS A 178 10.77 -11.71 29.38
C LYS A 178 9.40 -11.09 29.64
N THR A 179 8.61 -11.70 30.52
CA THR A 179 7.24 -11.29 30.87
C THR A 179 7.13 -9.80 31.25
N ASP A 180 8.20 -9.21 31.75
CA ASP A 180 8.31 -7.78 32.06
C ASP A 180 8.21 -6.86 30.83
N ASN A 181 8.75 -7.27 29.68
CA ASN A 181 8.67 -6.48 28.44
C ASN A 181 7.25 -6.51 27.87
N LEU A 182 6.61 -7.69 27.91
CA LEU A 182 5.21 -7.84 27.51
C LEU A 182 4.29 -7.00 28.41
N ARG A 183 4.53 -6.98 29.73
CA ARG A 183 3.75 -6.16 30.68
C ARG A 183 3.88 -4.67 30.38
N LYS A 184 5.09 -4.18 30.07
CA LYS A 184 5.34 -2.78 29.67
C LYS A 184 4.69 -2.41 28.34
N LEU A 185 4.62 -3.34 27.39
CA LEU A 185 3.95 -3.11 26.11
C LEU A 185 2.43 -3.03 26.27
N VAL A 186 1.85 -3.90 27.10
CA VAL A 186 0.42 -3.89 27.41
C VAL A 186 0.03 -2.60 28.13
N SER A 187 0.81 -2.15 29.13
CA SER A 187 0.53 -0.88 29.81
C SER A 187 0.58 0.31 28.85
N LYS A 188 1.58 0.36 27.96
CA LYS A 188 1.69 1.41 26.95
C LYS A 188 0.54 1.38 25.93
N CYS A 189 0.04 0.20 25.58
CA CYS A 189 -1.13 0.05 24.71
C CYS A 189 -2.40 0.62 25.37
N GLN A 190 -2.59 0.35 26.67
CA GLN A 190 -3.70 0.88 27.47
C GLN A 190 -3.61 2.40 27.64
N GLU A 191 -2.41 2.96 27.86
CA GLU A 191 -2.18 4.42 27.92
C GLU A 191 -2.58 5.14 26.63
N VAL A 192 -2.35 4.51 25.48
CA VAL A 192 -2.72 5.05 24.16
C VAL A 192 -4.21 4.86 23.85
N GLY A 193 -4.96 4.18 24.73
CA GLY A 193 -6.40 3.97 24.60
C GLY A 193 -6.79 2.88 23.59
N VAL A 194 -5.86 2.00 23.22
CA VAL A 194 -6.13 0.89 22.30
C VAL A 194 -6.57 -0.32 23.12
N SER A 195 -7.86 -0.68 23.05
CA SER A 195 -8.34 -1.91 23.68
C SER A 195 -7.90 -3.13 22.86
N LEU A 196 -7.22 -4.06 23.53
CA LEU A 196 -6.86 -5.38 22.98
C LEU A 196 -7.91 -6.45 23.33
N ASP A 197 -8.89 -6.12 24.18
CA ASP A 197 -9.83 -7.09 24.77
C ASP A 197 -10.72 -7.74 23.72
N GLU A 198 -11.13 -7.00 22.69
CA GLU A 198 -12.02 -7.52 21.64
C GLU A 198 -11.41 -8.68 20.84
N LEU A 199 -10.08 -8.87 20.89
CA LEU A 199 -9.38 -9.85 20.08
C LEU A 199 -8.51 -10.84 20.87
N LEU A 200 -8.29 -10.60 22.17
CA LEU A 200 -7.79 -11.61 23.10
C LEU A 200 -8.91 -12.52 23.63
N ASN A 201 -10.19 -12.10 23.50
CA ASN A 201 -11.37 -12.90 23.84
C ASN A 201 -11.65 -14.09 22.90
N LEU A 202 -10.76 -14.40 21.94
CA LEU A 202 -10.87 -15.61 21.12
C LEU A 202 -10.56 -16.91 21.90
N ASN A 203 -10.11 -16.83 23.16
CA ASN A 203 -9.84 -17.99 24.01
C ASN A 203 -10.80 -18.15 25.21
N THR A 204 -11.90 -17.41 25.26
CA THR A 204 -12.90 -17.51 26.36
C THR A 204 -14.28 -17.98 25.89
N TYR A 205 -14.36 -18.73 24.79
CA TYR A 205 -15.43 -19.73 24.64
C TYR A 205 -15.08 -20.95 25.49
N ARG A 206 -15.28 -20.76 26.79
CA ARG A 206 -15.66 -21.76 27.80
C ARG A 206 -15.49 -23.22 27.40
N THR A 207 -14.45 -23.81 27.99
CA THR A 207 -14.50 -25.08 28.72
C THR A 207 -15.70 -25.13 29.69
N GLU A 208 -16.92 -25.29 29.18
CA GLU A 208 -18.11 -25.66 29.96
C GLU A 208 -18.98 -26.66 29.18
N SER A 209 -18.60 -27.95 29.20
CA SER A 209 -19.51 -29.12 29.09
C SER A 209 -18.67 -30.39 29.02
N LYS A 210 -18.76 -31.45 29.83
CA LYS A 210 -19.65 -31.84 30.93
C LYS A 210 -18.83 -32.85 31.74
N ASN A 211 -18.76 -32.68 33.06
CA ASN A 211 -18.57 -33.82 33.96
C ASN A 211 -19.92 -34.56 34.00
N HIS A 212 -19.92 -35.82 33.56
CA HIS A 212 -20.89 -36.83 33.98
C HIS A 212 -20.14 -38.13 34.21
#